data_AF-A0A4P7Y8P6-F1
#
_entry.id   AF-A0A4P7Y8P6-F1
#
_cell.length_a   1.000
_cell.length_b   1.000
_cell.length_c   1.000
_cell.angle_alpha   90.00
_cell.angle_beta   90.00
_cell.angle_gamma   90.00
#
_symmetry.space_group_name_H-M   'P 1'
#
loop_
_entity.id
_entity.type
_entity.pdbx_description
1 polymer ?
#
loop_
_entity_poly.entity_id
_entity_poly.type
_entity_poly.pdbx_seq_one_letter_code
_entity_poly.pdbx_strand_id
1 'polypeptide(L)'
;MSDWIKVEDRLPDENVHVLISNSEGIEVACLIPAAEDGPDSMGHDAGWCGMVSFPGRSFGNPSYFYEAQGQATHWQPLPAPPTE
;
A
#
# COMPACT_ATOMS: atom_id res chain seq x y z
N MET A 1 -22.62 -7.03 -7.23
CA MET A 1 -22.13 -6.92 -5.84
C MET A 1 -20.69 -6.48 -5.96
N SER A 2 -20.28 -5.48 -5.20
CA SER A 2 -18.96 -4.84 -5.33
C SER A 2 -17.85 -5.88 -5.16
N ASP A 3 -17.00 -6.12 -6.17
CA ASP A 3 -15.88 -7.08 -6.14
C ASP A 3 -14.71 -6.64 -5.23
N TRP A 4 -14.99 -5.71 -4.32
CA TRP A 4 -14.03 -5.07 -3.44
C TRP A 4 -13.89 -5.86 -2.14
N ILE A 5 -12.65 -6.16 -1.79
CA ILE A 5 -12.24 -6.91 -0.60
C ILE A 5 -11.80 -5.90 0.47
N LYS A 6 -12.36 -5.99 1.68
CA LYS A 6 -11.90 -5.18 2.81
C LYS A 6 -10.51 -5.60 3.22
N VAL A 7 -9.64 -4.63 3.52
CA VAL A 7 -8.28 -4.91 4.01
C VAL A 7 -8.28 -5.67 5.35
N GLU A 8 -9.32 -5.47 6.18
CA GLU A 8 -9.52 -6.17 7.46
C GLU A 8 -9.85 -7.66 7.28
N ASP A 9 -10.50 -8.02 6.16
CA ASP A 9 -10.86 -9.41 5.87
C ASP A 9 -9.67 -10.16 5.27
N ARG A 10 -8.96 -9.51 4.33
CA ARG A 10 -7.82 -10.10 3.63
C ARG A 10 -6.97 -9.01 2.96
N LEU A 11 -5.65 -9.16 3.06
CA LEU A 11 -4.67 -8.36 2.31
C LEU A 11 -4.34 -9.02 0.96
N PRO A 12 -3.96 -8.25 -0.08
CA PRO A 12 -3.38 -8.82 -1.29
C PRO A 12 -2.00 -9.40 -0.99
N ASP A 13 -1.46 -10.18 -1.93
CA ASP A 13 -0.07 -10.62 -1.87
C ASP A 13 0.88 -9.40 -1.94
N GLU A 14 2.02 -9.51 -1.24
CA GLU A 14 3.02 -8.45 -1.21
C GLU A 14 3.58 -8.14 -2.61
N ASN A 15 3.87 -6.87 -2.86
CA ASN A 15 4.41 -6.35 -4.12
C ASN A 15 3.51 -6.59 -5.36
N VAL A 16 2.24 -6.97 -5.17
CA VAL A 16 1.25 -7.04 -6.25
C VAL A 16 0.51 -5.71 -6.38
N HIS A 17 0.43 -5.19 -7.61
CA HIS A 17 -0.34 -3.98 -7.90
C HIS A 17 -1.84 -4.30 -7.96
N VAL A 18 -2.62 -3.54 -7.21
CA VAL A 18 -4.07 -3.67 -7.07
C VAL A 18 -4.73 -2.30 -7.15
N LEU A 19 -6.03 -2.27 -7.44
CA LEU A 19 -6.83 -1.07 -7.20
C LEU A 19 -7.15 -1.01 -5.72
N ILE A 20 -6.94 0.15 -5.10
CA ILE A 20 -7.32 0.43 -3.72
C ILE A 20 -8.34 1.56 -3.66
N SER A 21 -9.11 1.60 -2.57
CA SER A 21 -9.96 2.74 -2.21
C SER A 21 -9.57 3.29 -0.85
N ASN A 22 -9.27 4.59 -0.79
CA ASN A 22 -8.88 5.31 0.42
C ASN A 22 -9.65 6.64 0.54
N SER A 23 -9.26 7.50 1.49
CA SER A 23 -9.88 8.82 1.72
C SER A 23 -9.77 9.76 0.53
N GLU A 24 -8.73 9.59 -0.30
CA GLU A 24 -8.43 10.46 -1.45
C GLU A 24 -9.09 9.98 -2.74
N GLY A 25 -9.59 8.73 -2.76
CA GLY A 25 -10.33 8.17 -3.89
C GLY A 25 -9.91 6.74 -4.22
N ILE A 26 -9.78 6.45 -5.52
CA ILE A 26 -9.34 5.16 -6.04
C ILE A 26 -8.01 5.35 -6.76
N GLU A 27 -7.04 4.51 -6.45
CA GLU A 27 -5.73 4.52 -7.09
C GLU A 27 -5.15 3.11 -7.27
N VAL A 28 -4.04 3.02 -7.99
CA VAL A 28 -3.23 1.79 -8.06
C VAL A 28 -2.15 1.87 -6.98
N ALA A 29 -2.06 0.83 -6.16
CA ALA A 29 -1.06 0.72 -5.10
C ALA A 29 -0.61 -0.74 -4.91
N CYS A 30 0.43 -0.96 -4.12
CA CYS A 30 0.84 -2.28 -3.67
C CYS A 30 1.11 -2.27 -2.16
N LEU A 31 1.01 -3.46 -1.54
CA LEU A 31 1.43 -3.68 -0.17
C LEU A 31 2.92 -4.05 -0.18
N ILE A 32 3.77 -3.21 0.40
CA ILE A 32 5.22 -3.42 0.46
C ILE A 32 5.57 -4.01 1.84
N PRO A 33 6.44 -5.03 1.92
CA PRO A 33 6.95 -5.53 3.18
C PRO A 33 7.89 -4.53 3.84
N ALA A 34 8.03 -4.61 5.17
CA ALA A 34 9.04 -3.83 5.88
C ALA A 34 10.43 -4.23 5.38
N ALA A 35 11.30 -3.24 5.18
CA ALA A 35 12.73 -3.46 4.99
C ALA A 35 13.50 -2.75 6.11
N GLU A 36 14.65 -3.30 6.49
CA GLU A 36 15.52 -2.66 7.48
C GLU A 36 16.23 -1.44 6.87
N ASP A 37 16.48 -0.43 7.71
CA ASP A 37 17.26 0.75 7.34
C ASP A 37 18.69 0.35 6.92
N GLY A 38 19.17 0.89 5.79
CA GLY A 38 20.53 0.71 5.27
C GLY A 38 21.25 2.06 5.14
N PRO A 39 22.59 2.12 5.17
CA PRO A 39 23.36 3.36 5.31
C PRO A 39 23.00 4.48 4.32
N ASP A 40 22.53 4.13 3.12
CA ASP A 40 22.10 5.08 2.07
C ASP A 40 20.58 5.20 1.91
N SER A 41 19.81 4.36 2.62
CA SER A 41 18.35 4.28 2.55
C SER A 41 17.75 4.15 3.95
N MET A 42 17.28 5.26 4.51
CA MET A 42 16.65 5.35 5.83
C MET A 42 15.13 5.53 5.68
N GLY A 43 14.33 4.83 6.47
CA GLY A 43 12.88 4.99 6.55
C GLY A 43 12.08 4.06 5.67
N HIS A 44 12.47 2.78 5.59
CA HIS A 44 11.68 1.78 4.90
C HIS A 44 10.50 1.31 5.78
N ASP A 45 9.29 1.29 5.20
CA ASP A 45 8.08 0.96 5.93
C ASP A 45 7.34 -0.21 5.29
N ALA A 46 6.66 -1.01 6.13
CA ALA A 46 5.63 -1.92 5.65
C ALA A 46 4.31 -1.16 5.45
N GLY A 47 3.63 -1.41 4.33
CA GLY A 47 2.27 -0.93 4.13
C GLY A 47 1.96 -0.55 2.69
N TRP A 48 0.89 0.23 2.53
CA TRP A 48 0.38 0.64 1.22
C TRP A 48 1.23 1.73 0.59
N CYS A 49 1.76 1.45 -0.60
CA CYS A 49 2.52 2.39 -1.40
C CYS A 49 1.81 2.62 -2.74
N GLY A 50 1.37 3.86 -2.95
CA GLY A 50 0.67 4.33 -4.15
C GLY A 50 1.12 5.74 -4.52
N MET A 51 0.28 6.45 -5.27
CA MET A 51 0.50 7.85 -5.60
C MET A 51 0.20 8.77 -4.42
N VAL A 52 -0.86 8.47 -3.66
CA VAL A 52 -1.28 9.23 -2.48
C VAL A 52 -1.28 8.38 -1.20
N SER A 53 -1.25 7.06 -1.34
CA SER A 53 -1.03 6.13 -0.24
C SER A 53 0.45 6.05 0.11
N PHE A 54 0.79 6.36 1.35
CA PHE A 54 2.13 6.20 1.90
C PHE A 54 2.07 5.44 3.21
N PRO A 55 2.88 4.38 3.38
CA PRO A 55 2.90 3.62 4.63
C PRO A 55 3.34 4.55 5.77
N GLY A 56 2.73 4.36 6.94
CA GLY A 56 3.21 4.99 8.17
C GLY A 56 4.35 4.19 8.76
N ARG A 57 5.34 4.88 9.32
CA ARG A 57 6.58 4.21 9.72
C ARG A 57 6.41 3.17 10.81
N SER A 58 6.98 1.99 10.60
CA SER A 58 6.91 0.86 11.54
C SER A 58 8.27 0.40 12.06
N PHE A 59 9.38 0.70 11.37
CA PHE A 59 10.74 0.31 11.76
C PHE A 59 11.75 1.45 11.43
N GLY A 60 12.79 1.64 12.25
CA GLY A 60 13.86 2.63 11.98
C GLY A 60 13.93 3.83 12.94
N ASN A 61 14.70 4.87 12.56
CA ASN A 61 14.94 6.05 13.41
C ASN A 61 13.71 6.99 13.49
N PRO A 62 13.12 7.21 14.69
CA PRO A 62 11.91 8.02 14.88
C PRO A 62 11.99 9.45 14.35
N SER A 63 13.19 10.03 14.28
CA SER A 63 13.40 11.43 13.84
C SER A 63 13.02 11.65 12.38
N TYR A 64 12.90 10.56 11.61
CA TYR A 64 12.56 10.63 10.21
C TYR A 64 11.11 10.22 9.95
N PHE A 65 10.32 9.83 10.96
CA PHE A 65 9.01 9.24 10.75
C PHE A 65 8.02 10.17 10.03
N TYR A 66 7.36 9.65 8.99
CA TYR A 66 6.20 10.26 8.33
C TYR A 66 4.90 9.63 8.83
N GLU A 67 3.85 10.45 8.89
CA GLU A 67 2.50 9.98 9.19
C GLU A 67 1.96 9.14 8.02
N ALA A 68 1.24 8.06 8.33
CA ALA A 68 0.57 7.25 7.33
C ALA A 68 -0.49 8.10 6.60
N GLN A 69 -0.48 8.09 5.27
CA GLN A 69 -1.46 8.81 4.47
C GLN A 69 -2.14 7.88 3.47
N GLY A 70 -3.39 8.20 3.11
CA GLY A 70 -4.12 7.48 2.08
C GLY A 70 -4.32 5.99 2.34
N GLN A 71 -4.39 5.53 3.59
CA GLN A 71 -4.49 4.09 3.89
C GLN A 71 -5.71 3.44 3.21
N ALA A 72 -5.48 2.32 2.53
CA ALA A 72 -6.55 1.61 1.82
C ALA A 72 -7.56 1.02 2.81
N THR A 73 -8.84 1.13 2.47
CA THR A 73 -9.95 0.48 3.19
C THR A 73 -10.43 -0.78 2.46
N HIS A 74 -10.34 -0.77 1.13
CA HIS A 74 -10.73 -1.88 0.27
C HIS A 74 -9.76 -1.99 -0.91
N TRP A 75 -9.67 -3.18 -1.50
CA TRP A 75 -8.90 -3.43 -2.71
C TRP A 75 -9.60 -4.41 -3.65
N GLN A 76 -9.17 -4.44 -4.91
CA GLN A 76 -9.53 -5.46 -5.89
C GLN A 76 -8.35 -5.69 -6.85
N PRO A 77 -8.21 -6.88 -7.46
CA PRO A 77 -7.19 -7.10 -8.48
C PRO A 77 -7.35 -6.11 -9.64
N LEU A 78 -6.25 -5.78 -10.32
CA LEU A 78 -6.33 -5.06 -11.57
C LEU A 78 -7.16 -5.87 -12.59
N PRO A 79 -7.94 -5.20 -13.46
CA PRO A 79 -8.61 -5.89 -14.55
C PRO A 79 -7.63 -6.71 -15.37
N ALA A 80 -8.08 -7.87 -15.87
CA ALA A 80 -7.30 -8.62 -16.83
C ALA A 80 -6.95 -7.72 -18.02
N PRO A 81 -5.72 -7.86 -18.57
CA PRO A 81 -5.38 -7.15 -19.80
C PRO A 81 -6.38 -7.51 -20.92
N PRO A 82 -6.62 -6.60 -21.87
CA PRO A 82 -7.49 -6.89 -23.00
C PRO A 82 -7.00 -8.14 -23.75
N THR A 83 -7.92 -9.02 -24.12
CA THR A 83 -7.66 -10.11 -25.06
C THR A 83 -8.00 -9.64 -26.48
N GLU A 84 -7.22 -10.07 -27.47
CA GLU A 84 -7.53 -9.87 -28.89
C GLU A 84 -8.77 -10.66 -29.34
#